data_AF-A0A2D6XIW3-F1
#
_entry.id   AF-A0A2D6XIW3-F1
#
_cell.length_a   1.000
_cell.length_b   1.000
_cell.length_c   1.000
_cell.angle_alpha   90.00
_cell.angle_beta   90.00
_cell.angle_gamma   90.00
#
_symmetry.space_group_name_H-M   'P 1'
#
loop_
_entity.id
_entity.type
_entity.pdbx_description
1 polymer ?
#
loop_
_entity_poly.entity_id
_entity_poly.type
_entity_poly.pdbx_seq_one_letter_code
_entity_poly.pdbx_strand_id
1 'polypeptide(L)'
;MTKIYIYCLFEKDEVLHGVYSSIKAAHRDAIKLCNKGGSAVYLQQGDGVITPTITALRNIFKGALDIKIKYYSDKSHATILKTKLRE
;
A
#
# COMPACT_ATOMS: atom_id res chain seq x y z
N MET A 1 19.10 -0.76 -18.00
CA MET A 1 17.80 -1.43 -17.75
C MET A 1 17.08 -0.70 -16.63
N THR A 2 16.01 0.03 -16.93
CA THR A 2 15.26 0.80 -15.92
C THR A 2 14.51 -0.15 -15.00
N LYS A 3 14.71 -0.06 -13.68
CA LYS A 3 13.93 -0.87 -12.72
C LYS A 3 12.52 -0.28 -12.65
N ILE A 4 11.58 -0.84 -13.42
CA ILE A 4 10.16 -0.43 -13.37
C ILE A 4 9.51 -1.16 -12.18
N TYR A 5 9.14 -0.39 -11.17
CA TYR A 5 8.37 -0.88 -10.03
C TYR A 5 6.89 -0.61 -10.26
N ILE A 6 6.07 -1.58 -9.90
CA ILE A 6 4.63 -1.51 -10.02
C ILE A 6 4.01 -1.73 -8.64
N TYR A 7 3.02 -0.91 -8.31
CA TYR A 7 2.31 -0.92 -7.05
C TYR A 7 0.85 -1.26 -7.32
N CYS A 8 0.44 -2.48 -6.96
CA CYS A 8 -0.94 -2.91 -7.09
C CYS A 8 -1.68 -2.61 -5.78
N LEU A 9 -2.76 -1.84 -5.87
CA LEU A 9 -3.64 -1.53 -4.76
C LEU A 9 -4.85 -2.45 -4.82
N PHE A 10 -5.08 -3.15 -3.72
CA PHE A 10 -6.23 -4.02 -3.52
C PHE A 10 -7.13 -3.43 -2.44
N GLU A 11 -8.44 -3.51 -2.66
CA GLU A 11 -9.45 -3.21 -1.67
C GLU A 11 -9.68 -4.41 -0.74
N LYS A 12 -10.70 -4.30 0.10
CA LYS A 12 -11.28 -5.41 0.82
C LYS A 12 -11.68 -6.54 -0.15
N ASP A 13 -11.53 -7.77 0.29
CA ASP A 13 -11.78 -9.01 -0.49
C ASP A 13 -10.80 -9.25 -1.65
N GLU A 14 -9.58 -8.69 -1.57
CA GLU A 14 -8.52 -8.85 -2.58
C GLU A 14 -8.91 -8.38 -3.99
N VAL A 15 -9.92 -7.51 -4.09
CA VAL A 15 -10.33 -6.89 -5.35
C VAL A 15 -9.28 -5.88 -5.79
N LEU A 16 -8.76 -6.03 -7.02
CA LEU A 16 -7.80 -5.10 -7.57
C LEU A 16 -8.48 -3.74 -7.83
N HIS A 17 -8.07 -2.72 -7.08
CA HIS A 17 -8.56 -1.36 -7.26
C HIS A 17 -7.82 -0.64 -8.39
N GLY A 18 -6.50 -0.81 -8.44
CA GLY A 18 -5.69 -0.10 -9.40
C GLY A 18 -4.22 -0.50 -9.38
N VAL A 19 -3.54 -0.18 -10.47
CA VAL A 19 -2.12 -0.44 -10.66
C VAL A 19 -1.42 0.89 -10.91
N TYR A 20 -0.38 1.17 -10.13
CA TYR A 20 0.32 2.46 -10.16
C TYR A 20 1.80 2.25 -10.44
N SER A 21 2.38 3.15 -11.23
CA SER A 21 3.84 3.28 -11.40
C SER A 21 4.48 4.16 -10.31
N SER A 22 3.67 4.80 -9.47
CA SER A 22 4.12 5.73 -8.42
C SER A 22 3.61 5.30 -7.05
N ILE A 23 4.56 5.08 -6.12
CA ILE A 23 4.28 4.80 -4.70
C ILE A 23 3.41 5.87 -4.05
N LYS A 24 3.55 7.14 -4.46
CA LYS A 24 2.78 8.27 -3.93
C LYS A 24 1.32 8.21 -4.36
N ALA A 25 1.07 7.81 -5.61
CA ALA A 25 -0.28 7.64 -6.12
C ALA A 25 -0.98 6.48 -5.40
N ALA A 26 -0.33 5.31 -5.31
CA ALA A 26 -0.86 4.14 -4.60
C ALA A 26 -1.14 4.46 -3.12
N HIS A 27 -0.22 5.15 -2.43
CA HIS A 27 -0.39 5.55 -1.04
C HIS A 27 -1.60 6.46 -0.82
N ARG A 28 -1.77 7.48 -1.66
CA ARG A 28 -2.86 8.44 -1.55
C ARG A 28 -4.22 7.75 -1.71
N ASP A 29 -4.34 6.87 -2.71
CA ASP A 29 -5.58 6.16 -2.95
C ASP A 29 -5.85 5.13 -1.85
N ALA A 30 -4.83 4.42 -1.36
CA ALA A 30 -4.97 3.51 -0.21
C ALA A 30 -5.50 4.24 1.04
N ILE A 31 -4.98 5.43 1.36
CA ILE A 31 -5.51 6.25 2.45
C ILE A 31 -6.96 6.63 2.18
N LYS A 32 -7.29 7.10 0.98
CA LYS A 32 -8.69 7.47 0.65
C LYS A 32 -9.65 6.30 0.78
N LEU A 33 -9.23 5.10 0.41
CA LEU A 33 -10.02 3.88 0.53
C LEU A 33 -10.27 3.50 1.99
N CYS A 34 -9.24 3.61 2.84
CA CYS A 34 -9.36 3.29 4.26
C CYS A 34 -10.01 4.42 5.09
N ASN A 35 -9.86 5.68 4.67
CA ASN A 35 -10.37 6.85 5.37
C ASN A 35 -11.84 7.17 5.01
N LYS A 36 -12.66 6.12 4.86
CA LYS A 36 -14.11 6.23 4.65
C LYS A 36 -14.90 6.17 5.98
N GLY A 37 -14.23 5.85 7.09
CA GLY A 37 -14.83 5.74 8.44
C GLY A 37 -14.46 6.91 9.35
N GLY A 38 -14.85 6.81 10.63
CA GLY A 38 -14.52 7.80 11.67
C GLY A 38 -13.18 7.59 12.37
N SER A 39 -12.46 6.51 12.04
CA SER A 39 -11.22 6.12 12.70
C SER A 39 -10.00 6.42 11.83
N ALA A 40 -8.88 6.75 12.48
CA ALA A 40 -7.61 6.97 11.81
C ALA A 40 -7.18 5.73 11.01
N VAL A 41 -6.50 5.96 9.89
CA VAL A 41 -5.90 4.91 9.07
C VAL A 41 -4.54 4.55 9.67
N TYR A 42 -4.21 3.27 9.68
CA TYR A 42 -2.93 2.73 10.13
C TYR A 42 -2.32 1.81 9.08
N LEU A 43 -1.00 1.68 9.13
CA LEU A 43 -0.22 0.75 8.34
C LEU A 43 0.18 -0.43 9.23
N GLN A 44 -0.11 -1.65 8.77
CA GLN A 44 0.33 -2.88 9.41
C GLN A 44 1.51 -3.47 8.64
N GLN A 45 2.62 -3.68 9.35
CA GLN A 45 3.81 -4.35 8.84
C GLN A 45 4.21 -5.45 9.82
N GLY A 46 3.93 -6.71 9.46
CA GLY A 46 4.10 -7.83 10.39
C GLY A 46 3.19 -7.67 11.60
N ASP A 47 3.79 -7.64 12.79
CA ASP A 47 3.11 -7.42 14.08
C ASP A 47 3.02 -5.94 14.47
N GLY A 48 3.74 -5.06 13.75
CA GLY A 48 3.82 -3.63 14.05
C GLY A 48 2.72 -2.81 13.38
N VAL A 49 2.22 -1.82 14.11
CA VAL A 49 1.30 -0.79 13.63
C VAL A 49 2.01 0.55 13.59
N ILE A 50 1.96 1.24 12.44
CA ILE A 50 2.56 2.55 12.28
C ILE A 50 1.60 3.54 11.60
N THR A 51 1.88 4.83 11.76
CA THR A 51 1.16 5.89 11.07
C THR A 51 1.40 5.82 9.55
N PRO A 52 0.36 5.94 8.71
CA PRO A 52 0.45 5.81 7.26
C PRO A 52 1.11 7.04 6.63
N THR A 53 2.44 7.12 6.69
CA THR A 53 3.21 8.17 6.02
C THR A 53 3.88 7.65 4.75
N ILE A 54 4.02 8.52 3.74
CA ILE A 54 4.75 8.21 2.50
C ILE A 54 6.18 7.76 2.78
N THR A 55 6.82 8.34 3.80
CA THR A 55 8.20 8.04 4.20
C THR A 55 8.29 6.64 4.80
N ALA A 56 7.36 6.27 5.68
CA ALA A 56 7.28 4.92 6.21
C ALA A 56 7.08 3.90 5.09
N LEU A 57 6.13 4.15 4.18
CA LEU A 57 5.87 3.26 3.05
C LEU A 57 7.12 3.09 2.16
N ARG A 58 7.84 4.18 1.87
CA ARG A 58 9.09 4.14 1.11
C ARG A 58 10.18 3.34 1.82
N ASN A 59 10.31 3.48 3.14
CA ASN A 59 11.28 2.72 3.93
C ASN A 59 10.96 1.23 3.94
N ILE A 60 9.67 0.87 4.07
CA ILE A 60 9.22 -0.53 4.02
C ILE A 60 9.51 -1.15 2.66
N PHE A 61 9.23 -0.43 1.58
CA PHE A 61 9.52 -0.88 0.22
C PHE A 61 10.98 -0.69 -0.19
N LYS A 62 11.86 -0.18 0.68
CA LYS A 62 13.27 0.05 0.35
C LYS A 62 13.99 -1.31 0.33
N GLY A 63 14.48 -1.71 -0.84
CA GLY A 63 15.21 -2.98 -1.00
C GLY A 63 14.33 -4.23 -1.09
N ALA A 64 13.05 -4.16 -0.69
CA ALA A 64 12.10 -5.27 -0.78
C ALA A 64 11.26 -5.24 -2.07
N LEU A 65 10.95 -6.44 -2.58
CA LEU A 65 10.07 -6.73 -3.71
C LEU A 65 9.10 -7.85 -3.29
N ASP A 66 7.92 -7.87 -3.89
CA ASP A 66 6.87 -8.86 -3.65
C ASP A 66 6.35 -8.86 -2.20
N ILE A 67 6.41 -7.68 -1.57
CA ILE A 67 5.87 -7.46 -0.23
C ILE A 67 4.48 -6.82 -0.29
N LYS A 68 3.57 -7.34 0.53
CA LYS A 68 2.21 -6.84 0.73
C LYS A 68 2.16 -6.01 2.02
N ILE A 69 1.69 -4.78 1.92
CA ILE A 69 1.50 -3.88 3.06
C ILE A 69 0.03 -3.55 3.21
N LYS A 70 -0.50 -3.78 4.42
CA LYS A 70 -1.92 -3.58 4.71
C LYS A 70 -2.13 -2.22 5.35
N TYR A 71 -3.02 -1.45 4.77
CA TYR A 71 -3.69 -0.32 5.38
C TYR A 71 -4.95 -0.83 6.04
N TYR A 72 -5.21 -0.39 7.26
CA TYR A 72 -6.43 -0.72 7.95
C TYR A 72 -6.98 0.49 8.70
N SER A 73 -8.29 0.55 8.74
CA SER A 73 -9.11 1.41 9.58
C SER A 73 -10.29 0.55 10.03
N ASP A 74 -10.99 0.97 11.09
CA ASP A 74 -12.04 0.23 11.79
C ASP A 74 -12.95 -0.64 10.89
N LYS A 75 -13.40 -0.09 9.75
CA LYS A 75 -14.29 -0.76 8.80
C LYS A 75 -13.71 -1.02 7.40
N SER A 76 -12.47 -0.62 7.15
CA SER A 76 -11.91 -0.60 5.78
C SER A 76 -10.45 -0.99 5.77
N HIS A 77 -10.08 -1.87 4.85
CA HIS A 77 -8.70 -2.26 4.64
C HIS A 77 -8.34 -2.18 3.16
N ALA A 78 -7.08 -1.85 2.90
CA ALA A 78 -6.51 -1.82 1.56
C ALA A 78 -5.12 -2.42 1.61
N THR A 79 -4.69 -3.10 0.55
CA THR A 79 -3.36 -3.72 0.50
C THR A 79 -2.58 -3.17 -0.67
N ILE A 80 -1.35 -2.71 -0.44
CA ILE A 80 -0.41 -2.37 -1.51
C ILE A 80 0.60 -3.51 -1.66
N LEU A 81 0.64 -4.10 -2.85
CA LEU A 81 1.70 -5.00 -3.29
C LEU A 81 2.70 -4.23 -4.14
N LYS A 82 3.98 -4.28 -3.80
CA LYS A 82 5.04 -3.83 -4.69
C LYS A 82 5.63 -5.02 -5.43
N THR A 83 5.62 -4.96 -6.75
CA THR A 83 6.30 -5.94 -7.60
C THR A 83 7.18 -5.24 -8.64
N LYS A 84 7.97 -6.03 -9.37
CA LYS A 84 8.81 -5.55 -10.47
C LYS A 84 8.35 -6.22 -11.75
N LEU A 85 8.19 -5.44 -12.83
CA LEU A 85 8.02 -6.03 -14.15
C LEU A 85 9.35 -6.70 -14.54
N ARG A 86 9.35 -8.02 -14.73
CA ARG A 86 10.42 -8.75 -15.42
C ARG A 86 9.98 -8.95 -16.86
N GLU A 87 10.80 -8.49 -17.78
CA GLU A 87 10.71 -8.76 -19.22
C GLU A 87 11.25 -10.17 -19.49
#